data_AF-A0A7L2ZKV2-F1
#
_entry.id   AF-A0A7L2ZKV2-F1
#
_cell.length_a   1.000
_cell.length_b   1.000
_cell.length_c   1.000
_cell.angle_alpha   90.00
_cell.angle_beta   90.00
_cell.angle_gamma   90.00
#
_symmetry.space_group_name_H-M   'P 1'
#
loop_
_entity.id
_entity.type
_entity.pdbx_description
1 polymer ?
#
loop_
_entity_poly.entity_id
_entity_poly.type
_entity_poly.pdbx_seq_one_letter_code
_entity_poly.pdbx_strand_id
1 'polypeptide(L)' 'LYRQELNLTSPATPLPLLPEASWLQFHLGITRDGLYPRSSPAVTRLLRDLRELPTISADYSQDEKALLGACDCSQGE' A
#
# COMPACT_ATOMS: atom_id res chain seq x y z
N LEU A 1 -9.69 -17.70 0.00
CA LEU A 1 -9.87 -18.11 1.40
C LEU A 1 -10.70 -17.08 2.17
N TYR A 2 -10.16 -15.91 2.54
CA TYR A 2 -10.92 -14.89 3.32
C TYR A 2 -12.35 -14.59 2.85
N ARG A 3 -12.56 -14.33 1.54
CA ARG A 3 -13.91 -14.06 1.01
C ARG A 3 -14.86 -15.26 1.18
N GLN A 4 -14.37 -16.48 1.02
CA GLN A 4 -15.18 -17.70 1.16
C GLN A 4 -15.59 -17.92 2.61
N GLU A 5 -14.70 -17.63 3.58
CA GLU A 5 -15.01 -17.67 5.01
C GLU A 5 -16.13 -16.68 5.39
N LEU A 6 -16.23 -15.57 4.66
CA LEU A 6 -17.29 -14.56 4.80
C LEU A 6 -18.52 -14.82 3.90
N ASN A 7 -18.61 -16.00 3.26
CA ASN A 7 -19.68 -16.33 2.30
C ASN A 7 -19.82 -15.34 1.12
N LEU A 8 -18.72 -14.68 0.75
CA LEU A 8 -18.65 -13.78 -0.39
C LEU A 8 -18.13 -14.51 -1.62
N THR A 9 -18.76 -14.27 -2.76
CA THR A 9 -18.27 -14.78 -4.04
C THR A 9 -16.87 -14.23 -4.32
N SER A 10 -15.95 -15.12 -4.67
CA SER A 10 -14.60 -14.73 -5.09
C SER A 10 -14.67 -14.13 -6.51
N PRO A 11 -13.95 -13.03 -6.79
CA PRO A 11 -13.78 -12.58 -8.17
C PRO A 11 -13.14 -13.69 -9.02
N ALA A 12 -13.52 -13.74 -10.29
CA ALA A 12 -13.14 -14.81 -11.21
C ALA A 12 -11.66 -14.77 -11.61
N THR A 13 -10.99 -13.62 -11.49
CA THR A 13 -9.61 -13.42 -11.96
C THR A 13 -8.73 -12.93 -10.81
N PRO A 14 -7.61 -13.63 -10.50
CA PRO A 14 -6.59 -13.13 -9.59
C PRO A 14 -6.01 -11.80 -10.08
N LEU A 15 -5.65 -10.90 -9.18
CA LEU A 15 -5.02 -9.63 -9.52
C LEU A 15 -3.55 -9.88 -9.91
N PRO A 16 -3.13 -9.62 -11.17
CA PRO A 16 -1.74 -9.77 -11.56
C PRO A 16 -0.89 -8.61 -11.02
N LEU A 17 0.40 -8.87 -10.78
CA LEU A 17 1.38 -7.81 -10.57
C LEU A 17 1.67 -7.13 -11.93
N LEU A 18 1.33 -5.85 -12.05
CA LEU A 18 1.57 -5.07 -13.26
C LEU A 18 2.91 -4.32 -13.15
N PRO A 19 3.88 -4.56 -14.07
CA PRO A 19 5.14 -3.82 -14.10
C PRO A 19 4.95 -2.31 -14.17
N GLU A 20 3.88 -1.84 -14.81
CA GLU A 20 3.57 -0.43 -15.04
C GLU A 20 2.90 0.25 -13.83
N ALA A 21 2.62 -0.48 -12.75
CA ALA A 21 2.02 0.11 -11.55
C ALA A 21 2.90 1.23 -11.00
N SER A 22 2.30 2.40 -10.72
CA SER A 22 3.04 3.61 -10.35
C SER A 22 3.82 3.46 -9.04
N TRP A 23 3.32 2.68 -8.08
CA TRP A 23 4.04 2.37 -6.85
C TRP A 23 5.29 1.52 -7.12
N LEU A 24 5.21 0.56 -8.04
CA LEU A 24 6.34 -0.30 -8.41
C LEU A 24 7.42 0.51 -9.15
N GLN A 25 7.00 1.36 -10.09
CA GLN A 25 7.91 2.26 -10.80
C GLN A 25 8.59 3.27 -9.85
N PHE A 26 7.88 3.72 -8.81
CA PHE A 26 8.49 4.53 -7.75
C PHE A 26 9.59 3.77 -7.01
N HIS A 27 9.32 2.55 -6.54
CA HIS A 27 10.33 1.74 -5.84
C HIS A 27 11.56 1.43 -6.70
N LEU A 28 11.38 1.10 -7.97
CA LEU A 28 12.49 0.84 -8.89
C LEU A 28 13.33 2.09 -9.20
N GLY A 29 12.76 3.29 -9.00
CA GLY A 29 13.43 4.57 -9.20
C GLY A 29 14.23 5.07 -7.98
N ILE A 30 14.18 4.38 -6.85
CA ILE A 30 14.94 4.75 -5.64
C ILE A 30 16.42 4.50 -5.90
N THR A 31 17.24 5.52 -5.68
CA THR A 31 18.69 5.42 -5.80
C THR A 31 19.36 5.91 -4.52
N ARG A 32 20.70 5.82 -4.49
CA ARG A 32 21.51 6.40 -3.41
C ARG A 32 21.31 7.91 -3.26
N ASP A 33 20.93 8.60 -4.34
CA ASP A 33 20.80 10.06 -4.37
C ASP A 33 19.47 10.56 -3.81
N GLY A 34 18.50 9.66 -3.58
CA GLY A 34 17.23 9.99 -2.95
C GLY A 34 16.08 9.07 -3.36
N LEU A 35 14.91 9.37 -2.81
CA LEU A 35 13.69 8.59 -3.07
C LEU A 35 13.12 8.80 -4.48
N TYR A 36 13.26 10.01 -5.03
CA TYR A 36 12.82 10.33 -6.38
C TYR A 36 13.46 11.65 -6.87
N PRO A 37 13.66 11.83 -8.19
CA PRO A 37 14.12 13.10 -8.75
C PRO A 37 13.01 14.15 -8.75
N ARG A 38 13.37 15.44 -8.68
CA ARG A 38 12.42 16.57 -8.62
C ARG A 38 11.34 16.53 -9.71
N SER A 39 11.70 16.14 -10.92
CA SER A 39 10.79 16.09 -12.07
C SER A 39 10.41 14.66 -12.45
N SER A 40 10.09 13.81 -11.46
CA SER A 40 9.72 12.41 -11.69
C SER A 40 8.27 12.25 -12.20
N PRO A 41 8.04 11.81 -13.45
CA PRO A 41 6.68 11.53 -13.93
C PRO A 41 6.05 10.32 -13.21
N ALA A 42 6.86 9.38 -12.70
CA ALA A 42 6.38 8.24 -11.91
C ALA A 42 5.73 8.72 -10.60
N VAL A 43 6.32 9.71 -9.93
CA VAL A 43 5.75 10.30 -8.71
C VAL A 43 4.48 11.08 -9.00
N THR A 44 4.43 11.87 -10.08
CA THR A 44 3.19 12.56 -10.47
C THR A 44 2.04 11.59 -10.70
N ARG A 45 2.31 10.44 -11.36
CA ARG A 45 1.32 9.37 -11.55
C ARG A 45 0.96 8.71 -10.22
N LEU A 46 1.94 8.38 -9.38
CA LEU A 46 1.71 7.77 -8.07
C LEU A 46 0.79 8.62 -7.20
N LEU A 47 1.03 9.93 -7.11
CA LEU A 47 0.21 10.83 -6.29
C LEU A 47 -1.23 10.91 -6.80
N ARG A 48 -1.43 10.90 -8.12
CA ARG A 48 -2.77 10.83 -8.72
C ARG A 48 -3.43 9.48 -8.43
N ASP A 49 -2.71 8.39 -8.63
CA ASP A 49 -3.23 7.03 -8.47
C ASP A 49 -3.59 6.75 -7.00
N LEU A 50 -2.80 7.23 -6.02
CA LEU A 50 -3.13 7.17 -4.58
C LEU A 50 -4.42 7.94 -4.24
N ARG A 51 -4.77 8.96 -5.01
CA ARG A 51 -6.00 9.75 -4.83
C ARG A 51 -7.21 9.12 -5.51
N GLU A 52 -7.02 8.46 -6.65
CA GLU A 52 -8.10 8.08 -7.56
C GLU A 52 -8.41 6.58 -7.55
N LEU A 53 -7.45 5.71 -7.23
CA LEU A 53 -7.68 4.26 -7.23
C LEU A 53 -8.47 3.81 -5.99
N PRO A 54 -9.39 2.85 -6.14
CA PRO A 54 -10.17 2.33 -5.03
C PRO A 54 -9.32 1.45 -4.10
N THR A 55 -9.53 1.59 -2.79
CA THR A 55 -8.94 0.72 -1.77
C THR A 55 -9.63 -0.64 -1.76
N ILE A 56 -8.85 -1.72 -1.90
CA ILE A 56 -9.37 -3.10 -1.89
C ILE A 56 -9.20 -3.83 -0.54
N SER A 57 -8.36 -3.29 0.36
CA SER A 57 -8.09 -3.83 1.69
C SER A 57 -7.59 -2.72 2.62
N ALA A 58 -7.93 -2.79 3.90
CA ALA A 58 -7.46 -1.88 4.93
C ALA A 58 -7.25 -2.67 6.23
N ASP A 59 -6.17 -2.37 6.95
CA ASP A 59 -5.79 -3.05 8.18
C ASP A 59 -4.85 -2.15 8.99
N TYR A 60 -4.63 -2.49 10.26
CA TYR A 60 -3.68 -1.79 11.13
C TYR A 60 -2.23 -2.00 10.67
N SER A 61 -1.38 -1.01 10.96
CA SER A 61 0.06 -1.11 10.78
C SER A 61 0.65 -2.22 11.67
N GLN A 62 1.85 -2.70 11.33
CA GLN A 62 2.46 -3.81 12.08
C GLN A 62 2.82 -3.41 13.51
N ASP A 63 3.27 -2.17 13.70
CA ASP A 63 3.56 -1.56 14.99
C ASP A 63 2.30 -1.42 15.85
N GLU A 64 1.18 -0.92 15.32
CA GLU A 64 -0.09 -0.89 16.06
C GLU A 64 -0.59 -2.28 16.43
N LYS A 65 -0.43 -3.26 15.54
CA LYS A 65 -0.80 -4.66 15.84
C LYS A 65 0.07 -5.26 16.94
N ALA A 66 1.35 -4.89 17.01
CA ALA A 66 2.26 -5.35 18.05
C ALA A 66 1.84 -4.84 19.44
N LEU A 67 1.16 -3.69 19.50
CA LEU A 67 0.57 -3.17 20.73
C LEU A 67 -0.64 -4.01 21.19
N LEU A 68 -1.24 -4.84 20.33
CA LEU A 68 -2.38 -5.71 20.65
C LEU A 68 -3.57 -4.99 21.32
N GLY A 69 -3.72 -3.67 21.08
CA GLY A 69 -4.73 -2.84 21.75
C GLY A 69 -4.39 -2.45 23.19
N ALA A 70 -3.18 -2.74 23.68
CA ALA A 70 -2.67 -2.23 24.93
C ALA A 70 -2.29 -0.75 24.77
N CYS A 71 -2.92 0.10 25.58
CA CYS A 71 -2.49 1.48 25.73
C CYS A 71 -1.31 1.50 26.70
N ASP A 72 -0.09 1.47 26.16
CA ASP A 72 1.11 1.78 26.92
C ASP A 72 1.34 3.28 26.83
N CYS A 73 0.97 4.02 27.88
CA CYS A 73 1.12 5.47 27.97
C CYS A 73 2.58 5.93 27.92
N SER A 74 3.58 5.02 27.89
CA SER A 74 4.98 5.34 27.65
C SER A 74 5.38 5.36 26.17
N GLN A 75 4.51 4.89 25.27
CA GLN A 75 4.82 4.72 23.84
C GLN A 75 4.20 5.79 22.93
N GLY A 76 3.52 6.79 23.49
CA GLY A 76 3.03 7.97 22.77
C GLY A 76 3.79 9.23 23.17
N GLU A 77 4.73 9.66 22.32
CA GLU A 77 5.11 11.07 22.19
C GLU A 77 4.51 11.63 20.89
#